data_AF-A0A6S7IM61-F1
#
_entry.id   AF-A0A6S7IM61-F1
#
_cell.length_a   1.000
_cell.length_b   1.000
_cell.length_c   1.000
_cell.angle_alpha   90.00
_cell.angle_beta   90.00
_cell.angle_gamma   90.00
#
_symmetry.space_group_name_H-M   'P 1'
#
loop_
_entity.id
_entity.type
_entity.pdbx_description
1 polymer ?
#
loop_
_entity_poly.entity_id
_entity_poly.type
_entity_poly.pdbx_seq_one_letter_code
_entity_poly.pdbx_strand_id
1 'polypeptide(L)'
;MEQKSAARLNVRVPSVVLIKRDDPLQSKVVFEGEYAEEAIIQFVKHSSLLQYGELTPLNFPTYFSKGQPFLIAFINKDNDEINSLITDIVKSAETDGMNFCWVDISVKVNRDILEAYTREDNDKSEITSAIVLVNHQKGATYTYKGELQKESLVSWIKACLSGSQEFTGKLETSEWKPRLEGYDFLAKIKEEAENDEGDDDKSSDPWEDSESTENDDDGDEGKSHEYQSETNPHNARFHDAFHAKKQSRLDQRRRIMQKPVHEAHTEL
;
A
#
# COMPACT_ATOMS: atom_id res chain seq x y z
N MET A 1 6.76 -2.00 -41.38
CA MET A 1 7.05 -2.71 -40.11
C MET A 1 5.78 -2.82 -39.24
N GLU A 2 4.96 -1.77 -39.20
CA GLU A 2 3.72 -1.66 -38.41
C GLU A 2 2.67 -2.74 -38.70
N GLN A 3 2.38 -3.03 -39.98
CA GLN A 3 1.39 -4.05 -40.35
C GLN A 3 1.77 -5.48 -39.89
N LYS A 4 3.07 -5.79 -39.81
CA LYS A 4 3.56 -7.11 -39.37
C LYS A 4 3.39 -7.30 -37.87
N SER A 5 3.53 -6.24 -37.08
CA SER A 5 3.29 -6.25 -35.63
C SER A 5 1.80 -6.27 -35.30
N ALA A 6 0.99 -5.49 -36.03
CA ALA A 6 -0.47 -5.49 -35.88
C ALA A 6 -1.10 -6.85 -36.22
N ALA A 7 -0.63 -7.51 -37.28
CA ALA A 7 -1.05 -8.86 -37.65
C ALA A 7 -0.66 -9.91 -36.59
N ARG A 8 0.49 -9.77 -35.93
CA ARG A 8 0.90 -10.68 -34.82
C ARG A 8 0.00 -10.55 -33.60
N LEU A 9 -0.51 -9.35 -33.35
CA LEU A 9 -1.36 -9.06 -32.20
C LEU A 9 -2.86 -9.17 -32.51
N ASN A 10 -3.23 -9.48 -33.76
CA ASN A 10 -4.60 -9.49 -34.26
C ASN A 10 -5.36 -8.18 -33.95
N VAL A 11 -4.73 -7.03 -34.24
CA VAL A 11 -5.31 -5.70 -34.03
C VAL A 11 -5.34 -4.89 -35.32
N ARG A 12 -6.34 -4.00 -35.44
CA ARG A 12 -6.47 -3.06 -36.56
C ARG A 12 -5.65 -1.80 -36.24
N VAL A 13 -5.05 -1.16 -37.24
CA VAL A 13 -4.28 0.08 -37.06
C VAL A 13 -5.12 1.32 -37.41
N PRO A 14 -4.93 2.47 -36.74
CA PRO A 14 -4.13 2.64 -35.51
C PRO A 14 -4.78 1.93 -34.32
N SER A 15 -3.97 1.47 -33.35
CA SER A 15 -4.44 0.84 -32.10
C SER A 15 -3.39 0.97 -30.99
N VAL A 16 -3.87 1.15 -29.76
CA VAL A 16 -3.08 1.05 -28.54
C VAL A 16 -3.41 -0.29 -27.88
N VAL A 17 -2.38 -1.04 -27.48
CA VAL A 17 -2.55 -2.37 -26.90
C VAL A 17 -1.74 -2.44 -25.60
N LEU A 18 -2.37 -2.89 -24.53
CA LEU A 18 -1.71 -3.21 -23.28
C LEU A 18 -1.45 -4.72 -23.21
N ILE A 19 -0.20 -5.09 -22.94
CA ILE A 19 0.20 -6.48 -22.74
C ILE A 19 0.55 -6.66 -21.26
N LYS A 20 -0.20 -7.51 -20.57
CA LYS A 20 0.01 -7.84 -19.16
C LYS A 20 0.76 -9.16 -19.07
N ARG A 21 1.93 -9.15 -18.42
CA ARG A 21 2.72 -10.36 -18.15
C ARG A 21 2.27 -11.08 -16.88
N ASP A 22 1.79 -10.30 -15.92
CA ASP A 22 1.46 -10.76 -14.57
C ASP A 22 -0.03 -11.12 -14.40
N ASP A 23 -0.82 -11.06 -15.49
CA ASP A 23 -2.23 -11.42 -15.51
C ASP A 23 -2.48 -12.64 -16.42
N PRO A 24 -2.64 -13.84 -15.86
CA PRO A 24 -2.90 -15.04 -16.63
C PRO A 24 -4.32 -15.10 -17.21
N LEU A 25 -5.28 -14.31 -16.68
CA LEU A 25 -6.67 -14.30 -17.12
C LEU A 25 -6.91 -13.31 -18.26
N GLN A 26 -6.15 -12.23 -18.28
CA GLN A 26 -6.23 -11.21 -19.32
C GLN A 26 -4.84 -10.71 -19.69
N SER A 27 -4.13 -11.45 -20.53
CA SER A 27 -2.76 -11.10 -20.95
C SER A 27 -2.69 -9.96 -21.97
N LYS A 28 -3.80 -9.63 -22.63
CA LYS A 28 -3.87 -8.59 -23.67
C LYS A 28 -5.18 -7.82 -23.59
N VAL A 29 -5.10 -6.50 -23.62
CA VAL A 29 -6.25 -5.59 -23.72
C VAL A 29 -6.01 -4.61 -24.86
N VAL A 30 -6.99 -4.42 -25.71
CA VAL A 30 -6.94 -3.49 -26.84
C VAL A 30 -7.73 -2.24 -26.45
N PHE A 31 -7.17 -1.06 -26.72
CA PHE A 31 -7.87 0.19 -26.52
C PHE A 31 -8.98 0.35 -27.56
N GLU A 32 -10.19 0.57 -27.07
CA GLU A 32 -11.37 0.84 -27.88
C GLU A 32 -11.91 2.21 -27.47
N GLY A 33 -11.93 3.17 -28.39
CA GLY A 33 -12.38 4.53 -28.12
C GLY A 33 -11.72 5.58 -29.00
N GLU A 34 -12.02 6.83 -28.72
CA GLU A 34 -11.36 7.97 -29.35
C GLU A 34 -9.94 8.15 -28.80
N TYR A 35 -8.98 8.47 -29.67
CA TYR A 35 -7.58 8.68 -29.32
C TYR A 35 -7.36 10.05 -28.66
N ALA A 36 -8.04 10.28 -27.53
CA ALA A 36 -7.80 11.41 -26.64
C ALA A 36 -6.76 11.03 -25.56
N GLU A 37 -5.96 12.01 -25.12
CA GLU A 37 -4.91 11.79 -24.12
C GLU A 37 -5.48 11.21 -22.82
N GLU A 38 -6.55 11.82 -22.30
CA GLU A 38 -7.20 11.41 -21.06
C GLU A 38 -7.79 10.01 -21.16
N ALA A 39 -8.36 9.66 -22.33
CA ALA A 39 -8.94 8.34 -22.58
C ALA A 39 -7.87 7.25 -22.56
N ILE A 40 -6.71 7.51 -23.17
CA ILE A 40 -5.58 6.57 -23.17
C ILE A 40 -4.98 6.43 -21.77
N ILE A 41 -4.86 7.53 -21.01
CA ILE A 41 -4.37 7.49 -19.63
C ILE A 41 -5.30 6.66 -18.74
N GLN A 42 -6.62 6.87 -18.84
CA GLN A 42 -7.62 6.09 -18.11
C GLN A 42 -7.56 4.62 -18.51
N PHE A 43 -7.46 4.33 -19.81
CA PHE A 43 -7.27 2.97 -20.32
C PHE A 43 -6.05 2.29 -19.69
N VAL A 44 -4.88 2.92 -19.71
CA VAL A 44 -3.67 2.34 -19.11
C VAL A 44 -3.89 2.10 -17.62
N LYS A 45 -4.41 3.07 -16.87
CA LYS A 45 -4.67 2.94 -15.42
C LYS A 45 -5.62 1.78 -15.11
N HIS A 46 -6.73 1.67 -15.83
CA HIS A 46 -7.77 0.68 -15.58
C HIS A 46 -7.42 -0.72 -16.08
N SER A 47 -6.76 -0.81 -17.22
CA SER A 47 -6.35 -2.08 -17.83
C SER A 47 -5.07 -2.64 -17.23
N SER A 48 -4.26 -1.84 -16.53
CA SER A 48 -3.11 -2.33 -15.75
C SER A 48 -3.51 -3.15 -14.52
N LEU A 49 -4.76 -3.07 -14.09
CA LEU A 49 -5.27 -3.88 -12.99
C LEU A 49 -5.43 -5.34 -13.41
N LEU A 50 -5.22 -6.23 -12.44
CA LEU A 50 -5.47 -7.66 -12.62
C LEU A 50 -6.97 -7.91 -12.73
N GLN A 51 -7.36 -8.82 -13.62
CA GLN A 51 -8.76 -9.22 -13.78
C GLN A 51 -9.30 -9.91 -12.51
N TYR A 52 -8.45 -10.72 -11.86
CA TYR A 52 -8.65 -11.26 -10.53
C TYR A 52 -7.32 -11.18 -9.77
N GLY A 53 -7.27 -10.37 -8.71
CA GLY A 53 -6.05 -10.11 -7.98
C GLY A 53 -6.28 -9.65 -6.54
N GLU A 54 -5.20 -9.53 -5.79
CA GLU A 54 -5.25 -9.10 -4.38
C GLU A 54 -5.69 -7.64 -4.31
N LEU A 55 -6.72 -7.35 -3.52
CA LEU A 55 -7.15 -5.99 -3.22
C LEU A 55 -6.28 -5.43 -2.10
N THR A 56 -5.61 -4.33 -2.39
CA THR A 56 -4.71 -3.63 -1.47
C THR A 56 -5.09 -2.16 -1.38
N PRO A 57 -4.70 -1.45 -0.31
CA PRO A 57 -4.91 -0.01 -0.21
C PRO A 57 -4.31 0.79 -1.39
N LEU A 58 -3.28 0.24 -2.05
CA LEU A 58 -2.60 0.87 -3.18
C LEU A 58 -3.41 0.77 -4.48
N ASN A 59 -4.07 -0.36 -4.73
CA ASN A 59 -4.84 -0.58 -5.97
C ASN A 59 -6.34 -0.28 -5.82
N PHE A 60 -6.86 -0.24 -4.59
CA PHE A 60 -8.26 0.05 -4.30
C PHE A 60 -8.76 1.34 -4.95
N PRO A 61 -8.06 2.50 -4.87
CA PRO A 61 -8.55 3.73 -5.51
C PRO A 61 -8.73 3.59 -7.03
N THR A 62 -7.83 2.85 -7.69
CA THR A 62 -7.91 2.60 -9.13
C THR A 62 -9.10 1.71 -9.48
N TYR A 63 -9.34 0.62 -8.72
CA TYR A 63 -10.53 -0.20 -8.89
C TYR A 63 -11.82 0.61 -8.61
N PHE A 64 -11.81 1.43 -7.56
CA PHE A 64 -12.96 2.22 -7.15
C PHE A 64 -13.33 3.27 -8.21
N SER A 65 -12.33 3.86 -8.86
CA SER A 65 -12.54 4.84 -9.94
C SER A 65 -13.28 4.28 -11.17
N LYS A 66 -13.31 2.96 -11.36
CA LYS A 66 -14.09 2.31 -12.43
C LYS A 66 -15.60 2.39 -12.19
N GLY A 67 -16.04 2.65 -10.96
CA GLY A 67 -17.45 2.72 -10.60
C GLY A 67 -18.19 1.38 -10.70
N GLN A 68 -17.49 0.27 -10.88
CA GLN A 68 -18.07 -1.07 -10.99
C GLN A 68 -18.25 -1.70 -9.59
N PRO A 69 -19.26 -2.57 -9.40
CA PRO A 69 -19.38 -3.36 -8.18
C PRO A 69 -18.18 -4.29 -7.99
N PHE A 70 -17.88 -4.62 -6.74
CA PHE A 70 -16.78 -5.48 -6.36
C PHE A 70 -17.33 -6.82 -5.91
N LEU A 71 -16.74 -7.91 -6.37
CA LEU A 71 -16.81 -9.20 -5.73
C LEU A 71 -15.49 -9.42 -4.98
N ILE A 72 -15.57 -9.45 -3.66
CA ILE A 72 -14.41 -9.57 -2.77
C ILE A 72 -14.45 -10.93 -2.10
N ALA A 73 -13.45 -11.75 -2.38
CA ALA A 73 -13.20 -13.00 -1.65
C ALA A 73 -12.27 -12.75 -0.47
N PHE A 74 -12.79 -12.85 0.74
CA PHE A 74 -12.01 -12.85 1.97
C PHE A 74 -11.56 -14.27 2.25
N ILE A 75 -10.31 -14.57 1.95
CA ILE A 75 -9.75 -15.93 1.99
C ILE A 75 -8.31 -15.89 2.48
N ASN A 76 -7.79 -17.03 2.93
CA ASN A 76 -6.34 -17.19 3.02
C ASN A 76 -5.77 -17.30 1.61
N LYS A 77 -4.54 -16.81 1.40
CA LYS A 77 -3.87 -16.80 0.09
C LYS A 77 -3.89 -18.15 -0.63
N ASP A 78 -3.78 -19.25 0.12
CA ASP A 78 -3.68 -20.61 -0.42
C ASP A 78 -5.05 -21.32 -0.52
N ASN A 79 -6.17 -20.57 -0.52
CA ASN A 79 -7.50 -21.16 -0.73
C ASN A 79 -7.76 -21.41 -2.23
N ASP A 80 -7.21 -22.52 -2.73
CA ASP A 80 -7.31 -22.92 -4.14
C ASP A 80 -8.75 -23.17 -4.60
N GLU A 81 -9.63 -23.63 -3.70
CA GLU A 81 -11.04 -23.91 -4.01
C GLU A 81 -11.78 -22.65 -4.44
N ILE A 82 -11.75 -21.58 -3.63
CA ILE A 82 -12.42 -20.32 -3.96
C ILE A 82 -11.70 -19.60 -5.10
N ASN A 83 -10.36 -19.63 -5.12
CA ASN A 83 -9.57 -19.01 -6.18
C ASN A 83 -9.86 -19.62 -7.56
N SER A 84 -9.95 -20.95 -7.65
CA SER A 84 -10.27 -21.65 -8.90
C SER A 84 -11.72 -21.38 -9.33
N LEU A 85 -12.67 -21.42 -8.40
CA LEU A 85 -14.08 -21.11 -8.65
C LEU A 85 -14.26 -19.71 -9.26
N ILE A 86 -13.67 -18.68 -8.63
CA ILE A 86 -13.76 -17.29 -9.12
C ILE A 86 -13.04 -17.15 -10.45
N THR A 87 -11.88 -17.77 -10.61
CA THR A 87 -11.14 -17.78 -11.87
C THR A 87 -11.99 -18.35 -13.02
N ASP A 88 -12.74 -19.42 -12.78
CA ASP A 88 -13.59 -20.04 -13.79
C ASP A 88 -14.83 -19.21 -14.12
N ILE A 89 -15.31 -18.39 -13.17
CA ILE A 89 -16.37 -17.40 -13.40
C ILE A 89 -15.85 -16.24 -14.25
N VAL A 90 -14.67 -15.72 -13.91
CA VAL A 90 -14.02 -14.64 -14.65
C VAL A 90 -13.76 -15.06 -16.10
N LYS A 91 -13.31 -16.29 -16.33
CA LYS A 91 -13.08 -16.84 -17.68
C LYS A 91 -14.36 -17.02 -18.50
N SER A 92 -15.51 -17.28 -17.86
CA SER A 92 -16.75 -17.46 -18.62
C SER A 92 -17.41 -16.15 -19.05
N ALA A 93 -16.93 -15.00 -18.57
CA ALA A 93 -17.46 -13.67 -18.92
C ALA A 93 -18.98 -13.53 -18.66
N GLU A 94 -19.56 -14.37 -17.80
CA GLU A 94 -20.99 -14.36 -17.50
C GLU A 94 -21.40 -13.22 -16.56
N THR A 95 -20.41 -12.54 -15.99
CA THR A 95 -20.52 -11.52 -14.95
C THR A 95 -19.65 -10.30 -15.30
N ASP A 96 -19.72 -9.89 -16.57
CA ASP A 96 -19.05 -8.70 -17.07
C ASP A 96 -19.54 -7.43 -16.37
N GLY A 97 -18.66 -6.44 -16.25
CA GLY A 97 -18.97 -5.16 -15.61
C GLY A 97 -18.77 -5.13 -14.09
N MET A 98 -18.03 -6.10 -13.54
CA MET A 98 -17.64 -6.16 -12.13
C MET A 98 -16.13 -6.29 -11.95
N ASN A 99 -15.64 -5.85 -10.80
CA ASN A 99 -14.28 -6.08 -10.35
C ASN A 99 -14.23 -7.35 -9.48
N PHE A 100 -13.35 -8.29 -9.82
CA PHE A 100 -13.10 -9.49 -9.03
C PHE A 100 -11.79 -9.31 -8.25
N CYS A 101 -11.85 -9.43 -6.94
CA CYS A 101 -10.68 -9.28 -6.10
C CYS A 101 -10.72 -10.25 -4.91
N TRP A 102 -9.56 -10.50 -4.32
CA TRP A 102 -9.45 -11.25 -3.08
C TRP A 102 -8.66 -10.47 -2.03
N VAL A 103 -8.88 -10.77 -0.76
CA VAL A 103 -8.24 -10.12 0.39
C VAL A 103 -7.74 -11.20 1.34
N ASP A 104 -6.47 -11.13 1.74
CA ASP A 104 -5.87 -12.08 2.67
C ASP A 104 -6.38 -11.88 4.11
N ILE A 105 -7.17 -12.80 4.64
CA ILE A 105 -7.66 -12.75 6.03
C ILE A 105 -6.61 -13.16 7.07
N SER A 106 -5.42 -13.61 6.65
CA SER A 106 -4.31 -13.86 7.58
C SER A 106 -3.91 -12.56 8.31
N VAL A 107 -4.06 -11.42 7.63
CA VAL A 107 -3.80 -10.07 8.14
C VAL A 107 -4.95 -9.61 9.05
N LYS A 108 -4.63 -9.17 10.27
CA LYS A 108 -5.64 -8.75 11.27
C LYS A 108 -6.56 -7.64 10.75
N VAL A 109 -6.01 -6.62 10.10
CA VAL A 109 -6.79 -5.50 9.55
C VAL A 109 -7.82 -5.98 8.53
N ASN A 110 -7.48 -7.00 7.74
CA ASN A 110 -8.38 -7.55 6.73
C ASN A 110 -9.53 -8.36 7.37
N ARG A 111 -9.30 -8.97 8.55
CA ARG A 111 -10.37 -9.56 9.36
C ARG A 111 -11.29 -8.49 9.92
N ASP A 112 -10.74 -7.41 10.45
CA ASP A 112 -11.54 -6.28 10.94
C ASP A 112 -12.41 -5.68 9.81
N ILE A 113 -11.89 -5.65 8.57
CA ILE A 113 -12.64 -5.25 7.38
C ILE A 113 -13.77 -6.24 7.06
N LEU A 114 -13.50 -7.54 7.10
CA LEU A 114 -14.51 -8.57 6.88
C LEU A 114 -15.65 -8.45 7.88
N GLU A 115 -15.33 -8.31 9.17
CA GLU A 115 -16.31 -8.11 10.25
C GLU A 115 -17.17 -6.86 10.01
N ALA A 116 -16.59 -5.79 9.46
CA ALA A 116 -17.33 -4.59 9.10
C ALA A 116 -18.35 -4.82 7.96
N TYR A 117 -18.08 -5.75 7.05
CA TYR A 117 -19.01 -6.13 5.98
C TYR A 117 -20.08 -7.12 6.42
N THR A 118 -19.79 -7.97 7.41
CA THR A 118 -20.68 -9.05 7.87
C THR A 118 -21.43 -8.73 9.16
N ARG A 119 -21.46 -7.46 9.62
CA ARG A 119 -21.99 -7.00 10.93
C ARG A 119 -23.35 -7.58 11.37
N GLU A 120 -24.22 -7.99 10.45
CA GLU A 120 -25.53 -8.56 10.77
C GLU A 120 -25.51 -10.06 11.11
N ASP A 121 -24.42 -10.76 10.74
CA ASP A 121 -24.23 -12.16 11.06
C ASP A 121 -23.70 -12.30 12.48
N ASN A 122 -24.64 -12.32 13.44
CA ASN A 122 -24.39 -12.52 14.87
C ASN A 122 -23.74 -13.88 15.22
N ASP A 123 -23.46 -14.72 14.23
CA ASP A 123 -22.65 -15.92 14.40
C ASP A 123 -21.18 -15.52 14.51
N LYS A 124 -20.71 -15.38 15.76
CA LYS A 124 -19.28 -15.36 16.12
C LYS A 124 -18.59 -16.71 15.87
N SER A 125 -19.02 -17.45 14.85
CA SER A 125 -18.22 -18.54 14.32
C SER A 125 -16.99 -17.93 13.69
N GLU A 126 -15.82 -18.53 13.89
CA GLU A 126 -14.57 -18.07 13.28
C GLU A 126 -14.77 -17.99 11.76
N ILE A 127 -14.93 -16.79 11.20
CA ILE A 127 -15.14 -16.61 9.77
C ILE A 127 -13.81 -16.95 9.07
N THR A 128 -13.72 -18.17 8.56
CA THR A 128 -12.52 -18.70 7.89
C THR A 128 -12.45 -18.35 6.41
N SER A 129 -13.57 -17.96 5.81
CA SER A 129 -13.65 -17.39 4.46
C SER A 129 -15.03 -16.79 4.21
N ALA A 130 -15.10 -15.77 3.37
CA ALA A 130 -16.38 -15.21 2.93
C ALA A 130 -16.27 -14.63 1.52
N ILE A 131 -17.37 -14.66 0.77
CA ILE A 131 -17.50 -13.97 -0.52
C ILE A 131 -18.53 -12.87 -0.33
N VAL A 132 -18.12 -11.63 -0.59
CA VAL A 132 -18.95 -10.44 -0.40
C VAL A 132 -19.03 -9.66 -1.71
N LEU A 133 -20.25 -9.31 -2.12
CA LEU A 133 -20.49 -8.39 -3.23
C LEU A 133 -20.78 -7.00 -2.67
N VAL A 134 -20.02 -6.00 -3.11
CA VAL A 134 -20.11 -4.63 -2.64
C VAL A 134 -20.43 -3.71 -3.81
N ASN A 135 -21.60 -3.07 -3.74
CA ASN A 135 -21.97 -1.99 -4.64
C ASN A 135 -21.73 -0.65 -3.94
N HIS A 136 -20.55 -0.06 -4.16
CA HIS A 136 -20.17 1.21 -3.56
C HIS A 136 -21.05 2.39 -4.01
N GLN A 137 -21.60 2.36 -5.23
CA GLN A 137 -22.48 3.43 -5.72
C GLN A 137 -23.82 3.44 -5.00
N LYS A 138 -24.36 2.26 -4.70
CA LYS A 138 -25.62 2.10 -3.96
C LYS A 138 -25.42 2.04 -2.45
N GLY A 139 -24.18 1.90 -1.99
CA GLY A 139 -23.85 1.63 -0.59
C GLY A 139 -24.43 0.30 -0.08
N ALA A 140 -24.56 -0.70 -0.95
CA ALA A 140 -25.18 -1.99 -0.61
C ALA A 140 -24.14 -3.11 -0.57
N THR A 141 -24.24 -3.99 0.42
CA THR A 141 -23.38 -5.16 0.58
C THR A 141 -24.23 -6.43 0.60
N TYR A 142 -23.70 -7.50 0.01
CA TYR A 142 -24.35 -8.80 -0.07
C TYR A 142 -23.34 -9.88 0.30
N THR A 143 -23.66 -10.72 1.29
CA THR A 143 -22.81 -11.84 1.70
C THR A 143 -23.32 -13.13 1.07
N TYR A 144 -22.43 -13.89 0.43
CA TYR A 144 -22.76 -15.19 -0.14
C TYR A 144 -22.78 -16.26 0.95
N LYS A 145 -23.91 -16.98 1.06
CA LYS A 145 -24.11 -18.09 2.02
C LYS A 145 -24.48 -19.41 1.34
N GLY A 146 -24.32 -19.49 0.02
CA GLY A 146 -24.66 -20.67 -0.76
C GLY A 146 -23.52 -21.70 -0.83
N GLU A 147 -23.75 -22.79 -1.55
CA GLU A 147 -22.73 -23.79 -1.85
C GLU A 147 -21.66 -23.24 -2.80
N LEU A 148 -20.41 -23.68 -2.66
CA LEU A 148 -19.29 -23.29 -3.53
C LEU A 148 -19.37 -23.95 -4.92
N GLN A 149 -20.45 -23.66 -5.65
CA GLN A 149 -20.68 -24.09 -7.02
C GLN A 149 -20.75 -22.88 -7.96
N LYS A 150 -20.24 -23.06 -9.18
CA LYS A 150 -20.14 -21.98 -10.17
C LYS A 150 -21.52 -21.43 -10.51
N GLU A 151 -22.47 -22.30 -10.77
CA GLU A 151 -23.83 -21.96 -11.20
C GLU A 151 -24.57 -21.21 -10.08
N SER A 152 -24.41 -21.67 -8.85
CA SER A 152 -24.99 -21.07 -7.65
C SER A 152 -24.40 -19.69 -7.37
N LEU A 153 -23.10 -19.51 -7.54
CA LEU A 153 -22.45 -18.21 -7.35
C LEU A 153 -22.82 -17.21 -8.45
N VAL A 154 -22.83 -17.63 -9.72
CA VAL A 154 -23.20 -16.77 -10.85
C VAL A 154 -24.67 -16.34 -10.79
N SER A 155 -25.57 -17.26 -10.46
CA SER A 155 -26.99 -16.93 -10.30
C SER A 155 -27.21 -15.93 -9.15
N TRP A 156 -26.51 -16.11 -8.03
CA TRP A 156 -26.52 -15.15 -6.93
C TRP A 156 -25.95 -13.78 -7.33
N ILE A 157 -24.83 -13.72 -8.06
CA ILE A 157 -24.27 -12.45 -8.55
C ILE A 157 -25.30 -11.72 -9.42
N LYS A 158 -25.93 -12.43 -10.37
CA LYS A 158 -26.97 -11.85 -11.24
C LYS A 158 -28.19 -11.39 -10.45
N ALA A 159 -28.60 -12.12 -9.41
CA ALA A 159 -29.68 -11.72 -8.51
C ALA A 159 -29.34 -10.44 -7.72
N CYS A 160 -28.10 -10.31 -7.25
CA CYS A 160 -27.62 -9.11 -6.56
C CYS A 160 -27.58 -7.89 -7.52
N LEU A 161 -27.07 -8.07 -8.74
CA LEU A 161 -27.00 -6.99 -9.73
C LEU A 161 -28.38 -6.51 -10.19
N SER A 162 -29.33 -7.43 -10.36
CA SER A 162 -30.73 -7.11 -10.70
C SER A 162 -31.52 -6.51 -9.53
N GLY A 163 -30.98 -6.54 -8.32
CA GLY A 163 -31.65 -6.03 -7.11
C GLY A 163 -32.74 -6.95 -6.58
N SER A 164 -32.77 -8.23 -7.00
CA SER A 164 -33.72 -9.22 -6.54
C SER A 164 -33.35 -9.82 -5.17
N GLN A 165 -32.10 -9.68 -4.75
CA GLN A 165 -31.59 -10.18 -3.47
C GLN A 165 -31.75 -9.13 -2.36
N GLU A 166 -32.11 -9.55 -1.15
CA GLU A 166 -32.05 -8.69 0.03
C GLU A 166 -30.59 -8.30 0.34
N PHE A 167 -30.36 -7.01 0.59
CA PHE A 167 -29.03 -6.54 1.00
C PHE A 167 -28.72 -7.04 2.41
N THR A 168 -27.50 -7.54 2.61
CA THR A 168 -27.01 -8.00 3.93
C THR A 168 -26.56 -6.85 4.81
N GLY A 169 -26.29 -5.69 4.21
CA GLY A 169 -25.91 -4.51 4.95
C GLY A 169 -25.94 -3.26 4.08
N LYS A 170 -26.04 -2.12 4.76
CA LYS A 170 -25.90 -0.81 4.15
C LYS A 170 -24.59 -0.19 4.63
N LEU A 171 -23.75 0.24 3.69
CA LEU A 171 -22.56 1.01 4.01
C LEU A 171 -22.98 2.35 4.58
N GLU A 172 -22.53 2.63 5.80
CA GLU A 172 -22.76 3.91 6.44
C GLU A 172 -22.08 5.02 5.65
N THR A 173 -22.85 6.04 5.28
CA THR A 173 -22.32 7.29 4.73
C THR A 173 -21.85 8.17 5.88
N SER A 174 -20.80 7.74 6.57
CA SER A 174 -20.15 8.56 7.59
C SER A 174 -19.10 9.45 6.93
N GLU A 175 -19.00 10.70 7.37
CA GLU A 175 -17.89 11.57 7.00
C GLU A 175 -16.60 10.93 7.51
N TRP A 176 -15.64 10.73 6.61
CA TRP A 176 -14.32 10.26 7.01
C TRP A 176 -13.65 11.35 7.85
N LYS A 177 -13.57 11.12 9.16
CA LYS A 177 -12.84 11.98 10.09
C LYS A 177 -11.51 11.35 10.45
N PRO A 178 -10.44 12.14 10.63
CA PRO A 178 -9.19 11.61 11.14
C PRO A 178 -9.42 10.94 12.50
N ARG A 179 -8.65 9.88 12.79
CA ARG A 179 -8.79 9.14 14.06
C ARG A 179 -8.45 9.99 15.28
N LEU A 180 -7.64 11.03 15.08
CA LEU A 180 -7.24 12.00 16.08
C LEU A 180 -7.59 13.39 15.57
N GLU A 181 -7.84 14.32 16.48
CA GLU A 181 -7.97 15.72 16.14
C GLU A 181 -6.66 16.23 15.51
N GLY A 182 -6.79 17.17 14.57
CA GLY A 182 -5.63 17.80 13.97
C GLY A 182 -4.80 18.50 15.03
N TYR A 183 -3.50 18.24 15.05
CA TYR A 183 -2.59 18.90 15.98
C TYR A 183 -2.35 20.33 15.51
N ASP A 184 -2.70 21.32 16.33
CA ASP A 184 -2.40 22.72 16.05
C ASP A 184 -0.97 23.05 16.53
N PHE A 185 -0.02 22.93 15.60
CA PHE A 185 1.39 23.25 15.87
C PHE A 185 1.59 24.72 16.25
N LEU A 186 0.75 25.64 15.75
CA LEU A 186 0.88 27.07 16.05
C LEU A 186 0.47 27.37 17.49
N ALA A 187 -0.61 26.73 17.96
CA ALA A 187 -1.01 26.84 19.36
C ALA A 187 0.09 26.36 20.30
N LYS A 188 0.79 25.28 19.95
CA LYS A 188 1.90 24.75 20.75
C LYS A 188 3.16 25.57 20.72
N ILE A 189 3.53 26.16 19.58
CA ILE A 189 4.66 27.09 19.52
C ILE A 189 4.36 28.33 20.37
N LYS A 190 3.10 28.81 20.35
CA LYS A 190 2.69 29.93 21.18
C LYS A 190 2.70 29.58 22.67
N GLU A 191 2.20 28.40 23.02
CA GLU A 191 2.26 27.86 24.39
C GLU A 191 3.71 27.67 24.86
N GLU A 192 4.60 27.17 24.01
CA GLU A 192 6.03 26.99 24.31
C GLU A 192 6.74 28.34 24.47
N ALA A 193 6.48 29.31 23.57
CA ALA A 193 7.00 30.66 23.70
C ALA A 193 6.49 31.38 24.97
N GLU A 194 5.21 31.20 25.32
CA GLU A 194 4.64 31.76 26.56
C GLU A 194 5.20 31.08 27.82
N ASN A 195 5.62 29.81 27.73
CA ASN A 195 6.29 29.10 28.83
C ASN A 195 7.79 29.43 28.93
N ASP A 196 8.43 29.83 27.83
CA ASP A 196 9.84 30.28 27.77
C ASP A 196 10.04 31.76 28.16
N GLU A 197 8.97 32.56 28.29
CA GLU A 197 9.00 33.94 28.82
C GLU A 197 9.42 34.04 30.32
N GLY A 198 9.87 32.93 30.92
CA GLY A 198 10.40 32.84 32.28
C GLY A 198 11.92 32.77 32.45
N ASP A 199 12.70 32.52 31.38
CA ASP A 199 14.17 32.46 31.44
C ASP A 199 14.80 33.49 30.48
N ASP A 200 14.77 34.75 30.93
CA ASP A 200 15.64 35.82 30.43
C ASP A 200 17.10 35.49 30.80
N ASP A 201 17.80 34.63 30.03
CA ASP A 201 19.22 34.86 29.75
C ASP A 201 19.73 34.07 28.53
N LYS A 202 20.21 34.85 27.55
CA LYS A 202 21.07 34.49 26.41
C LYS A 202 20.40 33.91 25.16
N SER A 203 20.07 34.85 24.28
CA SER A 203 20.18 34.69 22.83
C SER A 203 21.58 34.17 22.45
N SER A 204 21.69 32.88 22.15
CA SER A 204 22.77 32.37 21.30
C SER A 204 22.15 32.01 19.95
N ASP A 205 22.33 32.90 18.97
CA ASP A 205 22.04 32.59 17.58
C ASP A 205 22.96 31.42 17.16
N PRO A 206 22.44 30.25 16.76
CA PRO A 206 23.26 29.06 16.47
C PRO A 206 24.19 29.18 15.26
N TRP A 207 24.26 30.36 14.62
CA TRP A 207 25.00 30.61 13.39
C TRP A 207 26.13 31.66 13.52
N GLU A 208 26.42 32.18 14.72
CA GLU A 208 27.63 33.00 14.91
C GLU A 208 28.88 32.11 14.95
N ASP A 209 29.47 31.94 13.76
CA ASP A 209 30.83 31.42 13.55
C ASP A 209 31.83 32.27 14.38
N SER A 210 32.34 31.69 15.46
CA SER A 210 33.40 32.31 16.25
C SER A 210 34.72 32.25 15.48
N GLU A 211 35.15 33.40 14.96
CA GLU A 211 36.49 33.60 14.45
C GLU A 211 37.55 33.28 15.52
N SER A 212 38.59 32.59 15.06
CA SER A 212 39.81 32.19 15.73
C SER A 212 40.45 33.29 16.60
N THR A 213 40.71 32.97 17.87
CA THR A 213 41.86 33.51 18.59
C THR A 213 42.54 32.40 19.39
N GLU A 214 43.61 31.89 18.81
CA GLU A 214 44.63 31.10 19.49
C GLU A 214 45.30 31.97 20.55
N ASN A 215 45.36 31.48 21.80
CA ASN A 215 46.41 31.84 22.74
C ASN A 215 46.68 30.60 23.59
N ASP A 216 47.88 30.05 23.40
CA ASP A 216 48.51 29.07 24.27
C ASP A 216 48.78 29.68 25.65
N ASP A 217 48.36 29.00 26.72
CA ASP A 217 49.04 29.12 28.02
C ASP A 217 48.88 27.82 28.82
N ASP A 218 50.02 27.25 29.20
CA ASP A 218 50.21 26.01 29.94
C ASP A 218 49.85 26.20 31.43
N GLY A 219 49.11 25.25 32.03
CA GLY A 219 48.84 25.28 33.47
C GLY A 219 48.02 24.11 33.99
N ASP A 220 48.73 23.10 34.47
CA ASP A 220 48.28 21.94 35.26
C ASP A 220 47.42 22.31 36.48
N GLU A 221 46.26 21.65 36.65
CA GLU A 221 45.90 20.85 37.84
C GLU A 221 44.43 20.39 37.77
N GLY A 222 44.23 19.09 38.02
CA GLY A 222 42.97 18.41 37.80
C GLY A 222 41.80 18.79 38.71
N LYS A 223 40.59 18.59 38.18
CA LYS A 223 39.41 18.14 38.93
C LYS A 223 38.39 17.52 37.97
N SER A 224 38.24 16.21 38.09
CA SER A 224 37.10 15.45 37.60
C SER A 224 35.81 15.99 38.22
N HIS A 225 34.89 16.51 37.41
CA HIS A 225 33.49 16.61 37.80
C HIS A 225 32.62 15.76 36.88
N GLU A 226 32.22 14.64 37.48
CA GLU A 226 31.12 13.75 37.15
C GLU A 226 29.83 14.56 36.91
N TYR A 227 29.33 14.55 35.67
CA TYR A 227 27.95 14.92 35.38
C TYR A 227 27.10 13.66 35.40
N GLN A 228 26.39 13.47 36.50
CA GLN A 228 25.20 12.64 36.53
C GLN A 228 24.07 13.42 35.84
N SER A 229 23.65 12.96 34.67
CA SER A 229 22.30 13.28 34.17
C SER A 229 21.51 11.98 34.15
N GLU A 230 20.52 11.91 35.02
CA GLU A 230 19.54 10.85 35.07
C GLU A 230 18.78 10.74 33.74
N THR A 231 18.39 9.51 33.46
CA THR A 231 18.03 8.93 32.17
C THR A 231 16.64 9.32 31.66
N ASN A 232 16.52 9.51 30.34
CA ASN A 232 15.29 9.17 29.61
C ASN A 232 15.57 7.99 28.66
N PRO A 233 15.06 6.77 28.92
CA PRO A 233 15.48 5.54 28.24
C PRO A 233 15.07 5.45 26.76
N HIS A 234 14.29 6.41 26.25
CA HIS A 234 13.95 6.47 24.82
C HIS A 234 15.00 7.14 23.93
N ASN A 235 15.88 7.99 24.49
CA ASN A 235 16.88 8.73 23.70
C ASN A 235 18.22 8.00 23.56
N ALA A 236 18.57 7.10 24.48
CA ALA A 236 19.80 6.31 24.41
C ALA A 236 19.84 5.40 23.17
N ARG A 237 18.67 4.87 22.76
CA ARG A 237 18.57 3.90 21.66
C ARG A 237 18.84 4.49 20.28
N PHE A 238 18.64 5.80 20.11
CA PHE A 238 18.91 6.49 18.84
C PHE A 238 20.37 6.92 18.71
N HIS A 239 20.99 7.37 19.81
CA HIS A 239 22.40 7.76 19.80
C HIS A 239 23.33 6.57 19.51
N ASP A 240 23.10 5.42 20.16
CA ASP A 240 23.91 4.21 19.95
C ASP A 240 23.78 3.66 18.52
N ALA A 241 22.56 3.70 17.96
CA ALA A 241 22.31 3.26 16.59
C ALA A 241 23.01 4.15 15.54
N PHE A 242 23.14 5.45 15.82
CA PHE A 242 23.79 6.40 14.92
C PHE A 242 25.32 6.22 14.91
N HIS A 243 25.93 6.00 16.07
CA HIS A 243 27.37 5.73 16.18
C HIS A 243 27.78 4.37 15.60
N ALA A 244 26.97 3.32 15.83
CA ALA A 244 27.22 1.99 15.25
C ALA A 244 27.19 1.98 13.71
N LYS A 245 26.29 2.76 13.10
CA LYS A 245 26.15 2.86 11.64
C LYS A 245 27.31 3.64 11.00
N LYS A 246 27.92 4.59 11.74
CA LYS A 246 29.07 5.38 11.29
C LYS A 246 30.36 4.54 11.30
N GLN A 247 30.56 3.70 12.33
CA GLN A 247 31.70 2.76 12.41
C GLN A 247 31.62 1.65 11.34
N SER A 248 30.44 1.07 11.11
CA SER A 248 30.24 0.04 10.06
C SER A 248 30.57 0.54 8.64
N ARG A 249 30.23 1.80 8.33
CA ARG A 249 30.56 2.43 7.04
C ARG A 249 32.06 2.72 6.88
N LEU A 250 32.77 3.01 7.96
CA LEU A 250 34.22 3.20 7.94
C LEU A 250 34.97 1.87 7.73
N ASP A 251 34.50 0.78 8.35
CA ASP A 251 35.11 -0.55 8.18
C ASP A 251 34.88 -1.15 6.79
N GLN A 252 33.72 -0.91 6.17
CA GLN A 252 33.48 -1.30 4.77
C GLN A 252 34.41 -0.56 3.79
N ARG A 253 34.69 0.74 4.04
CA ARG A 253 35.63 1.51 3.20
C ARG A 253 37.07 1.02 3.32
N ARG A 254 37.50 0.59 4.51
CA ARG A 254 38.85 0.03 4.71
C ARG A 254 39.05 -1.32 4.01
N ARG A 255 38.01 -2.15 3.92
CA ARG A 255 38.09 -3.44 3.18
C ARG A 255 38.18 -3.27 1.65
N ILE A 256 37.61 -2.21 1.08
CA ILE A 256 37.61 -1.99 -0.37
C ILE A 256 38.98 -1.47 -0.87
N MET A 257 39.75 -0.82 0.01
CA MET A 257 41.07 -0.26 -0.31
C MET A 257 42.23 -1.29 -0.24
N GLN A 258 41.99 -2.51 0.24
CA GLN A 258 42.98 -3.60 0.27
C GLN A 258 42.64 -4.66 -0.79
N LYS A 259 42.66 -4.28 -2.07
CA LYS A 259 42.84 -5.26 -3.16
C LYS A 259 44.32 -5.27 -3.54
N PRO A 260 45.02 -6.42 -3.48
CA PRO A 260 46.36 -6.52 -4.01
C PRO A 260 46.36 -6.35 -5.54
N VAL A 261 47.38 -5.62 -5.98
CA VAL A 261 47.74 -5.31 -7.37
C VAL A 261 48.17 -6.60 -8.09
N HIS A 262 47.85 -6.67 -9.38
CA HIS A 262 48.18 -7.70 -10.38
C HIS A 262 49.50 -8.47 -10.21
N GLU A 263 49.47 -9.76 -10.59
CA GLU A 263 50.54 -10.36 -11.41
C GLU A 263 49.95 -11.08 -12.63
N ALA A 264 50.76 -11.11 -13.68
CA ALA A 264 50.41 -11.29 -15.08
C ALA A 264 50.59 -12.74 -15.59
N HIS A 265 49.89 -13.04 -16.68
CA HIS A 265 50.17 -14.00 -17.76
C HIS A 265 51.26 -15.07 -17.55
N THR A 266 50.91 -16.35 -17.76
CA THR A 266 51.66 -17.18 -18.73
C THR A 266 50.80 -18.31 -19.33
N GLU A 267 50.99 -18.45 -20.63
CA GLU A 267 50.62 -19.45 -21.64
C GLU A 267 50.35 -20.90 -21.18
N LEU A 268 49.27 -21.51 -21.71
CA LEU A 268 49.27 -22.54 -22.76
C LEU A 268 47.84 -22.97 -23.13
#